data_AF-A0A6M1NL08-F1
#
_entry.id   AF-A0A6M1NL08-F1
#
_cell.length_a   1.000
_cell.length_b   1.000
_cell.length_c   1.000
_cell.angle_alpha   90.00
_cell.angle_beta   90.00
_cell.angle_gamma   90.00
#
_symmetry.space_group_name_H-M   'P 1'
#
loop_
_entity.id
_entity.type
_entity.pdbx_description
1 polymer ?
#
loop_
_entity_poly.entity_id
_entity_poly.type
_entity_poly.pdbx_seq_one_letter_code
_entity_poly.pdbx_strand_id
1 'polypeptide(L)'
;MRKIELQLEGKSGLKSRSLKQNAFQHHTGYQVNIFPFKTQPGGHIFKADFSSFQGIMGDVIRLSQKKDMHKPKDNVSYKADLKSTILRNALQKVDTNESLHLEDILSKLYFDTEDGLFKYDFNVISYMNFITTKAAIKDIPIFISDVFIEGNDRFKSLLSSKGNDNILNQLISESLPAQTERKESERDKRVFKNMIPAVVSIFQKDFNFLLDNKEYFLQNFEQFFKYYYFFYFSQLVLKLHEFGRETYTIKPIYFSLEWENLSESRMGLHKPGWQELSKQYDRVFAHANTLELINYIRVDDEILGDYDEISFRYNAFEDEEKDAFKNCLTELLDFYKVEVKTLIPPANWGECQAQLEASLENRKFDEEITKLIYSLWYTIRYQFENGKRKKPYRDYALWISTFAKENFTKSGGRLGPKFVLTQELLLFLTKLCVGEQQKIRLKDYWTKLQERGLAFDETSKLEIVKLFERINLIEKKSDSGDAQYIKSSL
;
A
#
# COMPACT_ATOMS: atom_id res chain seq x y z
N MET A 1 -13.75 -25.39 -27.39
CA MET A 1 -14.79 -24.59 -26.75
C MET A 1 -14.62 -24.70 -25.26
N ARG A 2 -14.24 -23.61 -24.62
CA ARG A 2 -14.04 -23.48 -23.18
C ARG A 2 -15.39 -23.52 -22.48
N LYS A 3 -15.44 -24.07 -21.29
CA LYS A 3 -16.63 -24.09 -20.43
C LYS A 3 -16.70 -22.76 -19.69
N ILE A 4 -17.68 -21.92 -20.03
CA ILE A 4 -17.92 -20.62 -19.37
C ILE A 4 -19.21 -20.70 -18.57
N GLU A 5 -19.13 -20.55 -17.25
CA GLU A 5 -20.29 -20.68 -16.37
C GLU A 5 -20.27 -19.72 -15.19
N LEU A 6 -21.44 -19.25 -14.76
CA LEU A 6 -21.60 -18.51 -13.51
C LEU A 6 -21.74 -19.50 -12.34
N GLN A 7 -20.78 -19.47 -11.42
CA GLN A 7 -20.80 -20.29 -10.20
C GLN A 7 -21.78 -19.72 -9.15
N LEU A 8 -23.08 -19.86 -9.42
CA LEU A 8 -24.14 -19.28 -8.58
C LEU A 8 -24.39 -20.09 -7.29
N GLU A 9 -24.40 -21.42 -7.41
CA GLU A 9 -24.75 -22.37 -6.35
C GLU A 9 -23.53 -23.11 -5.76
N GLY A 10 -23.77 -23.85 -4.67
CA GLY A 10 -22.74 -24.66 -3.99
C GLY A 10 -22.04 -23.94 -2.84
N LYS A 11 -21.20 -24.67 -2.08
CA LYS A 11 -20.54 -24.15 -0.84
C LYS A 11 -19.60 -22.97 -1.10
N SER A 12 -19.06 -22.86 -2.30
CA SER A 12 -18.21 -21.75 -2.76
C SER A 12 -18.91 -20.82 -3.74
N GLY A 13 -20.18 -21.08 -4.07
CA GLY A 13 -20.93 -20.30 -5.05
C GLY A 13 -21.40 -18.94 -4.52
N LEU A 14 -21.74 -18.06 -5.45
CA LEU A 14 -22.07 -16.65 -5.17
C LEU A 14 -23.18 -16.50 -4.14
N LYS A 15 -24.26 -17.30 -4.21
CA LYS A 15 -25.36 -17.22 -3.24
C LYS A 15 -24.92 -17.55 -1.83
N SER A 16 -24.12 -18.61 -1.66
CA SER A 16 -23.63 -19.04 -0.35
C SER A 16 -22.73 -18.01 0.33
N ARG A 17 -21.99 -17.23 -0.47
CA ARG A 17 -21.04 -16.22 0.01
C ARG A 17 -21.71 -14.87 0.25
N SER A 18 -22.62 -14.46 -0.64
CA SER A 18 -23.18 -13.11 -0.67
C SER A 18 -24.56 -13.00 -0.02
N LEU A 19 -25.33 -14.07 0.14
CA LEU A 19 -26.64 -14.03 0.81
C LEU A 19 -26.53 -14.52 2.24
N LYS A 20 -26.73 -13.62 3.22
CA LYS A 20 -26.84 -13.97 4.64
C LYS A 20 -28.12 -13.41 5.22
N GLN A 21 -28.90 -14.25 5.89
CA GLN A 21 -30.18 -13.86 6.50
C GLN A 21 -31.10 -13.12 5.51
N ASN A 22 -31.17 -13.60 4.27
CA ASN A 22 -31.94 -13.01 3.16
C ASN A 22 -31.55 -11.56 2.79
N ALA A 23 -30.32 -11.14 3.09
CA ALA A 23 -29.75 -9.87 2.66
C ALA A 23 -28.46 -10.07 1.89
N PHE A 24 -28.30 -9.33 0.80
CA PHE A 24 -27.05 -9.27 0.04
C PHE A 24 -25.96 -8.57 0.84
N GLN A 25 -24.80 -9.23 0.98
CA GLN A 25 -23.61 -8.72 1.64
C GLN A 25 -22.44 -8.65 0.65
N HIS A 26 -21.89 -7.45 0.52
CA HIS A 26 -20.64 -7.20 -0.20
C HIS A 26 -19.47 -7.77 0.58
N HIS A 27 -18.74 -8.69 -0.05
CA HIS A 27 -17.49 -9.24 0.44
C HIS A 27 -16.36 -8.92 -0.53
N THR A 28 -15.13 -8.96 -0.05
CA THR A 28 -13.93 -8.76 -0.85
C THR A 28 -12.89 -9.79 -0.43
N GLY A 29 -12.21 -10.40 -1.39
CA GLY A 29 -11.08 -11.29 -1.13
C GLY A 29 -11.47 -12.75 -0.85
N TYR A 30 -12.61 -13.24 -1.36
CA TYR A 30 -12.81 -14.71 -1.47
C TYR A 30 -12.33 -15.23 -2.82
N GLN A 31 -12.61 -14.52 -3.91
CA GLN A 31 -12.12 -14.89 -5.24
C GLN A 31 -10.78 -14.21 -5.56
N VAL A 32 -10.69 -12.90 -5.32
CA VAL A 32 -9.49 -12.11 -5.64
C VAL A 32 -9.26 -11.09 -4.51
N ASN A 33 -8.11 -11.18 -3.84
CA ASN A 33 -7.77 -10.33 -2.70
C ASN A 33 -6.69 -9.31 -3.08
N ILE A 34 -7.04 -8.03 -3.18
CA ILE A 34 -6.15 -6.98 -3.74
C ILE A 34 -5.92 -5.77 -2.83
N PHE A 35 -6.68 -5.65 -1.74
CA PHE A 35 -6.59 -4.53 -0.81
C PHE A 35 -6.66 -5.04 0.63
N PRO A 36 -5.74 -4.64 1.52
CA PRO A 36 -5.78 -4.98 2.95
C PRO A 36 -6.80 -4.13 3.73
N PHE A 37 -7.83 -3.62 3.06
CA PHE A 37 -8.76 -2.64 3.63
C PHE A 37 -10.02 -3.31 4.17
N LYS A 38 -10.64 -2.65 5.14
CA LYS A 38 -11.92 -3.07 5.74
C LYS A 38 -12.93 -1.94 5.71
N THR A 39 -14.21 -2.30 5.62
CA THR A 39 -15.31 -1.34 5.73
C THR A 39 -15.59 -0.92 7.17
N GLN A 40 -15.12 -1.68 8.16
CA GLN A 40 -15.28 -1.38 9.58
C GLN A 40 -14.17 -2.04 10.41
N PRO A 41 -13.35 -1.28 11.16
CA PRO A 41 -13.26 0.19 11.13
C PRO A 41 -12.72 0.72 9.80
N GLY A 42 -13.00 1.99 9.50
CA GLY A 42 -12.36 2.69 8.38
C GLY A 42 -10.95 3.18 8.71
N GLY A 43 -10.18 3.51 7.67
CA GLY A 43 -8.76 3.88 7.77
C GLY A 43 -8.42 5.03 8.72
N HIS A 44 -9.34 5.97 8.93
CA HIS A 44 -9.16 7.15 9.79
C HIS A 44 -8.90 6.82 11.27
N ILE A 45 -9.18 5.59 11.70
CA ILE A 45 -8.89 5.10 13.06
C ILE A 45 -7.39 4.81 13.25
N PHE A 46 -6.65 4.65 12.15
CA PHE A 46 -5.26 4.15 12.13
C PHE A 46 -4.22 5.24 11.84
N LYS A 47 -4.57 6.52 12.01
CA LYS A 47 -3.68 7.65 11.68
C LYS A 47 -2.31 7.53 12.32
N ALA A 48 -2.26 7.31 13.63
CA ALA A 48 -1.01 7.18 14.36
C ALA A 48 -0.17 6.00 13.85
N ASP A 49 -0.80 4.85 13.57
CA ASP A 49 -0.12 3.70 12.98
C ASP A 49 0.37 3.97 11.56
N PHE A 50 -0.35 4.74 10.74
CA PHE A 50 0.09 5.13 9.40
C PHE A 50 1.24 6.13 9.43
N SER A 51 1.21 7.08 10.36
CA SER A 51 2.29 8.06 10.54
C SER A 51 3.55 7.43 11.13
N SER A 52 3.42 6.48 12.04
CA SER A 52 4.57 5.78 12.63
C SER A 52 5.09 4.66 11.73
N PHE A 53 4.18 3.80 11.25
CA PHE A 53 4.43 2.58 10.46
C PHE A 53 5.29 1.51 11.15
N GLN A 54 5.75 1.76 12.38
CA GLN A 54 6.63 0.88 13.13
C GLN A 54 5.96 -0.46 13.48
N GLY A 55 4.71 -0.44 13.97
CA GLY A 55 3.98 -1.67 14.30
C GLY A 55 3.71 -2.55 13.08
N ILE A 56 3.44 -1.93 11.93
CA ILE A 56 3.28 -2.62 10.65
C ILE A 56 4.58 -3.33 10.28
N MET A 57 5.71 -2.62 10.33
CA MET A 57 7.00 -3.18 9.97
C MET A 57 7.53 -4.22 10.95
N GLY A 58 7.26 -4.04 12.26
CA GLY A 58 7.54 -5.06 13.25
C GLY A 58 6.80 -6.36 12.95
N ASP A 59 5.53 -6.26 12.50
CA ASP A 59 4.74 -7.45 12.14
C ASP A 59 5.20 -8.09 10.82
N VAL A 60 5.68 -7.31 9.84
CA VAL A 60 6.32 -7.84 8.61
C VAL A 60 7.56 -8.67 8.94
N ILE A 61 8.41 -8.21 9.85
CA ILE A 61 9.60 -8.95 10.29
C ILE A 61 9.20 -10.23 11.02
N ARG A 62 8.23 -10.14 11.95
CA ARG A 62 7.71 -11.31 12.67
C ARG A 62 7.09 -12.34 11.73
N LEU A 63 6.31 -11.91 10.74
CA LEU A 63 5.78 -12.77 9.68
C LEU A 63 6.91 -13.49 8.93
N SER A 64 7.95 -12.76 8.53
CA SER A 64 9.11 -13.30 7.82
C SER A 64 9.87 -14.35 8.63
N GLN A 65 9.87 -14.22 9.97
CA GLN A 65 10.49 -15.16 10.91
C GLN A 65 9.53 -16.25 11.43
N LYS A 66 8.24 -16.23 11.04
CA LYS A 66 7.16 -17.08 11.60
C LYS A 66 6.99 -16.96 13.11
N LYS A 67 7.20 -15.76 13.64
CA LYS A 67 7.10 -15.46 15.08
C LYS A 67 5.90 -14.56 15.40
N ASP A 68 5.53 -14.53 16.67
CA ASP A 68 4.56 -13.61 17.25
C ASP A 68 5.07 -13.11 18.62
N MET A 69 4.40 -12.10 19.15
CA MET A 69 4.74 -11.49 20.43
C MET A 69 3.88 -12.03 21.56
N HIS A 70 4.47 -12.10 22.75
CA HIS A 70 3.67 -12.25 23.96
C HIS A 70 2.80 -11.01 24.14
N LYS A 71 1.56 -11.21 24.57
CA LYS A 71 0.68 -10.09 24.93
C LYS A 71 1.06 -9.60 26.33
N PRO A 72 1.23 -8.29 26.54
CA PRO A 72 1.43 -7.77 27.89
C PRO A 72 0.23 -8.12 28.78
N LYS A 73 0.45 -8.13 30.10
CA LYS A 73 -0.65 -8.26 31.07
C LYS A 73 -1.64 -7.10 30.91
N ASP A 74 -2.91 -7.34 31.21
CA ASP A 74 -3.97 -6.32 31.09
C ASP A 74 -3.60 -5.04 31.85
N ASN A 75 -3.92 -3.87 31.26
CA ASN A 75 -3.71 -2.51 31.79
C ASN A 75 -2.25 -1.99 31.86
N VAL A 76 -1.27 -2.67 31.27
CA VAL A 76 0.12 -2.16 31.17
C VAL A 76 0.43 -1.69 29.75
N SER A 77 1.10 -0.54 29.62
CA SER A 77 1.64 -0.08 28.33
C SER A 77 2.65 -1.11 27.81
N TYR A 78 2.48 -1.56 26.57
CA TYR A 78 3.40 -2.51 25.94
C TYR A 78 4.85 -2.00 25.95
N LYS A 79 5.07 -0.70 25.70
CA LYS A 79 6.41 -0.08 25.72
C LYS A 79 7.05 -0.17 27.12
N ALA A 80 6.29 0.15 28.16
CA ALA A 80 6.77 0.10 29.54
C ALA A 80 7.05 -1.33 30.03
N ASP A 81 6.19 -2.29 29.66
CA ASP A 81 6.38 -3.72 29.97
C ASP A 81 7.64 -4.27 29.26
N LEU A 82 7.83 -3.89 27.99
CA LEU A 82 9.02 -4.27 27.22
C LEU A 82 10.29 -3.68 27.85
N LYS A 83 10.29 -2.37 28.16
CA LYS A 83 11.42 -1.68 28.79
C LYS A 83 11.81 -2.34 30.11
N SER A 84 10.85 -2.51 31.02
CA SER A 84 11.10 -3.12 32.33
C SER A 84 11.62 -4.56 32.22
N THR A 85 11.09 -5.34 31.26
CA THR A 85 11.56 -6.70 31.00
C THR A 85 13.00 -6.72 30.50
N ILE A 86 13.34 -5.86 29.53
CA ILE A 86 14.70 -5.75 28.97
C ILE A 86 15.70 -5.33 30.05
N LEU A 87 15.39 -4.27 30.81
CA LEU A 87 16.29 -3.77 31.85
C LEU A 87 16.52 -4.82 32.94
N ARG A 88 15.45 -5.49 33.40
CA ARG A 88 15.57 -6.59 34.37
C ARG A 88 16.46 -7.71 33.86
N ASN A 89 16.27 -8.15 32.61
CA ASN A 89 17.06 -9.22 32.01
C ASN A 89 18.53 -8.81 31.83
N ALA A 90 18.78 -7.56 31.45
CA ALA A 90 20.13 -7.02 31.27
C ALA A 90 20.90 -6.94 32.61
N LEU A 91 20.25 -6.44 33.67
CA LEU A 91 20.85 -6.37 35.01
C LEU A 91 21.16 -7.76 35.58
N GLN A 92 20.38 -8.78 35.25
CA GLN A 92 20.67 -10.17 35.65
C GLN A 92 21.85 -10.79 34.91
N LYS A 93 22.22 -10.25 33.74
CA LYS A 93 23.32 -10.72 32.91
C LYS A 93 24.67 -10.07 33.23
N VAL A 94 24.67 -8.99 34.01
CA VAL A 94 25.88 -8.21 34.32
C VAL A 94 26.16 -8.27 35.81
N ASP A 95 27.36 -8.73 36.18
CA ASP A 95 27.85 -8.67 37.55
C ASP A 95 28.40 -7.25 37.82
N THR A 96 27.70 -6.49 38.66
CA THR A 96 28.09 -5.11 39.02
C THR A 96 27.53 -4.69 40.38
N ASN A 97 28.31 -3.91 41.12
CA ASN A 97 27.87 -3.26 42.36
C ASN A 97 27.11 -1.95 42.10
N GLU A 98 27.11 -1.46 40.86
CA GLU A 98 26.53 -0.17 40.43
C GLU A 98 25.28 -0.39 39.57
N SER A 99 24.39 -1.31 39.99
CA SER A 99 23.23 -1.73 39.20
C SER A 99 22.30 -0.57 38.82
N LEU A 100 22.10 0.39 39.74
CA LEU A 100 21.27 1.57 39.51
C LEU A 100 21.87 2.50 38.44
N HIS A 101 23.19 2.67 38.44
CA HIS A 101 23.88 3.47 37.43
C HIS A 101 23.82 2.79 36.06
N LEU A 102 24.01 1.47 36.01
CA LEU A 102 23.86 0.71 34.77
C LEU A 102 22.45 0.80 34.21
N GLU A 103 21.42 0.65 35.05
CA GLU A 103 20.01 0.80 34.64
C GLU A 103 19.74 2.17 34.03
N ASP A 104 20.22 3.24 34.67
CA ASP A 104 20.08 4.63 34.18
C ASP A 104 20.78 4.82 32.81
N ILE A 105 21.99 4.29 32.65
CA ILE A 105 22.72 4.32 31.38
C ILE A 105 21.94 3.59 30.28
N LEU A 106 21.51 2.34 30.53
CA LEU A 106 20.77 1.56 29.54
C LEU A 106 19.43 2.21 29.20
N SER A 107 18.72 2.76 30.19
CA SER A 107 17.47 3.47 29.98
C SER A 107 17.68 4.69 29.08
N LYS A 108 18.73 5.50 29.30
CA LYS A 108 19.00 6.72 28.51
C LYS A 108 19.52 6.44 27.11
N LEU A 109 20.26 5.35 26.92
CA LEU A 109 20.84 5.01 25.61
C LEU A 109 19.85 4.31 24.67
N TYR A 110 18.97 3.46 25.21
CA TYR A 110 18.14 2.58 24.38
C TYR A 110 16.65 2.89 24.40
N PHE A 111 16.18 3.80 25.27
CA PHE A 111 14.76 4.12 25.35
C PHE A 111 14.52 5.62 25.20
N ASP A 112 13.50 5.96 24.44
CA ASP A 112 13.02 7.34 24.31
C ASP A 112 12.21 7.77 25.56
N THR A 113 11.76 9.02 25.56
CA THR A 113 10.98 9.61 26.66
C THR A 113 9.60 8.99 26.85
N GLU A 114 9.12 8.20 25.89
CA GLU A 114 7.86 7.44 25.94
C GLU A 114 8.10 5.93 26.14
N ASP A 115 9.27 5.54 26.64
CA ASP A 115 9.70 4.14 26.83
C ASP A 115 9.83 3.34 25.52
N GLY A 116 9.90 4.00 24.36
CA GLY A 116 10.10 3.37 23.06
C GLY A 116 11.54 2.90 22.87
N LEU A 117 11.72 1.62 22.52
CA LEU A 117 13.02 1.03 22.27
C LEU A 117 13.63 1.56 20.96
N PHE A 118 14.87 2.05 21.03
CA PHE A 118 15.61 2.54 19.88
C PHE A 118 15.96 1.41 18.91
N LYS A 119 15.78 1.64 17.61
CA LYS A 119 15.98 0.64 16.55
C LYS A 119 17.42 0.65 16.06
N TYR A 120 18.29 -0.05 16.77
CA TYR A 120 19.69 -0.23 16.37
C TYR A 120 19.94 -1.51 15.55
N ASP A 121 18.94 -2.38 15.42
CA ASP A 121 19.01 -3.61 14.61
C ASP A 121 17.62 -4.02 14.09
N PHE A 122 17.56 -4.75 12.97
CA PHE A 122 16.30 -5.24 12.40
C PHE A 122 15.54 -6.21 13.32
N ASN A 123 16.24 -7.04 14.11
CA ASN A 123 15.58 -7.90 15.09
C ASN A 123 14.91 -7.09 16.20
N VAL A 124 15.43 -5.91 16.54
CA VAL A 124 14.79 -5.00 17.49
C VAL A 124 13.48 -4.46 16.92
N ILE A 125 13.42 -4.20 15.61
CA ILE A 125 12.19 -3.75 14.95
C ILE A 125 11.06 -4.78 15.09
N SER A 126 11.38 -6.08 15.19
CA SER A 126 10.38 -7.13 15.42
C SER A 126 9.62 -6.98 16.75
N TYR A 127 10.08 -6.13 17.67
CA TYR A 127 9.40 -5.78 18.93
C TYR A 127 8.57 -4.49 18.83
N MET A 128 8.58 -3.80 17.69
CA MET A 128 7.69 -2.68 17.45
C MET A 128 6.25 -3.17 17.33
N ASN A 129 5.34 -2.54 18.07
CA ASN A 129 3.94 -2.95 18.14
C ASN A 129 3.03 -1.86 17.56
N PHE A 130 1.79 -2.26 17.23
CA PHE A 130 0.75 -1.34 16.81
C PHE A 130 0.39 -0.38 17.95
N ILE A 131 0.09 0.86 17.58
CA ILE A 131 -0.43 1.88 18.49
C ILE A 131 -1.91 1.59 18.77
N THR A 132 -2.64 1.16 17.75
CA THR A 132 -4.02 0.68 17.90
C THR A 132 -4.08 -0.79 18.36
N THR A 133 -5.18 -1.15 19.04
CA THR A 133 -5.51 -2.55 19.36
C THR A 133 -6.42 -3.21 18.31
N LYS A 134 -6.92 -2.45 17.33
CA LYS A 134 -7.88 -2.95 16.34
C LYS A 134 -7.19 -3.86 15.33
N ALA A 135 -7.57 -5.13 15.31
CA ALA A 135 -6.94 -6.16 14.48
C ALA A 135 -7.06 -5.97 12.95
N ALA A 136 -7.86 -5.01 12.46
CA ALA A 136 -8.02 -4.78 11.01
C ALA A 136 -6.72 -4.31 10.32
N ILE A 137 -5.86 -3.56 11.03
CA ILE A 137 -4.60 -3.06 10.46
C ILE A 137 -3.58 -4.16 10.16
N LYS A 138 -3.71 -5.32 10.83
CA LYS A 138 -2.83 -6.48 10.64
C LYS A 138 -2.93 -7.13 9.25
N ASP A 139 -3.88 -6.71 8.42
CA ASP A 139 -3.93 -7.13 7.01
C ASP A 139 -2.83 -6.41 6.18
N ILE A 140 -2.36 -5.22 6.60
CA ILE A 140 -1.30 -4.48 5.89
C ILE A 140 0.04 -5.21 5.92
N PRO A 141 0.55 -5.70 7.07
CA PRO A 141 1.77 -6.51 7.10
C PRO A 141 1.70 -7.76 6.22
N ILE A 142 0.55 -8.43 6.19
CA ILE A 142 0.34 -9.63 5.35
C ILE A 142 0.41 -9.23 3.88
N PHE A 143 -0.30 -8.17 3.49
CA PHE A 143 -0.19 -7.62 2.14
C PHE A 143 1.25 -7.26 1.76
N ILE A 144 2.00 -6.60 2.64
CA ILE A 144 3.41 -6.27 2.37
C ILE A 144 4.24 -7.54 2.22
N SER A 145 3.99 -8.53 3.08
CA SER A 145 4.67 -9.82 3.03
C SER A 145 4.43 -10.51 1.68
N ASP A 146 3.16 -10.69 1.28
CA ASP A 146 2.76 -11.40 0.06
C ASP A 146 3.21 -10.67 -1.21
N VAL A 147 3.07 -9.33 -1.25
CA VAL A 147 3.31 -8.56 -2.49
C VAL A 147 4.77 -8.14 -2.66
N PHE A 148 5.46 -7.81 -1.57
CA PHE A 148 6.81 -7.21 -1.64
C PHE A 148 7.92 -8.09 -1.07
N ILE A 149 7.65 -8.96 -0.10
CA ILE A 149 8.71 -9.71 0.59
C ILE A 149 8.81 -11.15 0.11
N GLU A 150 7.69 -11.74 -0.31
CA GLU A 150 7.64 -13.11 -0.80
C GLU A 150 8.65 -13.33 -1.93
N GLY A 151 9.46 -14.39 -1.81
CA GLY A 151 10.55 -14.69 -2.74
C GLY A 151 11.89 -13.98 -2.47
N ASN A 152 12.00 -13.09 -1.47
CA ASN A 152 13.28 -12.46 -1.12
C ASN A 152 14.01 -13.19 0.01
N ASP A 153 14.88 -14.14 -0.35
CA ASP A 153 15.66 -14.91 0.63
C ASP A 153 16.79 -14.10 1.29
N ARG A 154 17.22 -12.99 0.68
CA ARG A 154 18.23 -12.08 1.27
C ARG A 154 17.70 -11.43 2.54
N PHE A 155 16.43 -11.05 2.57
CA PHE A 155 15.83 -10.46 3.77
C PHE A 155 15.75 -11.47 4.92
N LYS A 156 15.34 -12.70 4.65
CA LYS A 156 15.37 -13.78 5.67
C LYS A 156 16.78 -14.04 6.19
N SER A 157 17.77 -14.02 5.30
CA SER A 157 19.19 -14.19 5.65
C SER A 157 19.69 -13.03 6.51
N LEU A 158 19.32 -11.79 6.19
CA LEU A 158 19.63 -10.61 6.99
C LEU A 158 19.08 -10.77 8.42
N LEU A 159 17.80 -11.13 8.54
CA LEU A 159 17.12 -11.32 9.82
C LEU A 159 17.66 -12.49 10.64
N SER A 160 18.42 -13.40 10.01
CA SER A 160 19.06 -14.54 10.69
C SER A 160 20.49 -14.24 11.14
N SER A 161 21.09 -13.15 10.64
CA SER A 161 22.46 -12.79 11.02
C SER A 161 22.52 -12.32 12.47
N LYS A 162 23.33 -13.01 13.28
CA LYS A 162 23.65 -12.62 14.66
C LYS A 162 25.02 -11.98 14.67
N GLY A 163 25.09 -10.69 14.91
CA GLY A 163 26.35 -9.98 15.07
C GLY A 163 26.09 -8.54 15.42
N ASN A 164 26.56 -8.11 16.59
CA ASN A 164 26.70 -6.70 16.90
C ASN A 164 28.07 -6.48 17.50
N ASP A 165 28.85 -5.59 16.89
CA ASP A 165 30.21 -5.28 17.35
C ASP A 165 30.20 -4.48 18.67
N ASN A 166 29.04 -3.91 19.05
CA ASN A 166 28.86 -3.16 20.28
C ASN A 166 28.33 -4.06 21.41
N ILE A 167 29.10 -4.16 22.49
CA ILE A 167 28.79 -4.99 23.68
C ILE A 167 27.45 -4.60 24.32
N LEU A 168 27.11 -3.31 24.39
CA LEU A 168 25.82 -2.86 24.95
C LEU A 168 24.66 -3.27 24.04
N ASN A 169 24.82 -3.16 22.72
CA ASN A 169 23.79 -3.63 21.79
C ASN A 169 23.61 -5.15 21.90
N GLN A 170 24.69 -5.90 22.06
CA GLN A 170 24.64 -7.34 22.29
C GLN A 170 23.89 -7.64 23.61
N LEU A 171 24.22 -6.95 24.70
CA LEU A 171 23.53 -7.09 25.98
C LEU A 171 22.03 -6.85 25.85
N ILE A 172 21.60 -5.76 25.19
CA ILE A 172 20.18 -5.49 24.97
C ILE A 172 19.54 -6.56 24.08
N SER A 173 20.21 -6.97 23.00
CA SER A 173 19.69 -7.99 22.08
C SER A 173 19.45 -9.33 22.76
N GLU A 174 20.36 -9.74 23.65
CA GLU A 174 20.21 -10.94 24.46
C GLU A 174 19.21 -10.80 25.61
N SER A 175 18.84 -9.58 25.96
CA SER A 175 17.87 -9.26 27.02
C SER A 175 16.45 -9.11 26.49
N LEU A 176 16.25 -9.14 25.17
CA LEU A 176 14.94 -9.12 24.53
C LEU A 176 14.09 -10.34 24.98
N PRO A 177 12.80 -10.16 25.27
CA PRO A 177 11.94 -11.27 25.68
C PRO A 177 11.77 -12.30 24.56
N ALA A 178 11.71 -13.58 24.92
CA ALA A 178 11.51 -14.64 23.94
C ALA A 178 10.18 -14.47 23.18
N GLN A 179 10.25 -14.52 21.85
CA GLN A 179 9.08 -14.54 20.97
C GLN A 179 8.48 -15.94 20.90
N THR A 180 7.19 -16.03 20.55
CA THR A 180 6.48 -17.30 20.39
C THR A 180 6.38 -17.71 18.93
N GLU A 181 6.29 -19.01 18.67
CA GLU A 181 5.96 -19.53 17.34
C GLU A 181 4.57 -19.04 16.91
N ARG A 182 4.48 -18.52 15.68
CA ARG A 182 3.21 -18.06 15.12
C ARG A 182 2.39 -19.26 14.65
N LYS A 183 1.15 -19.33 15.11
CA LYS A 183 0.16 -20.26 14.55
C LYS A 183 -0.49 -19.61 13.32
N GLU A 184 -0.55 -20.35 12.22
CA GLU A 184 -1.21 -19.89 11.01
C GLU A 184 -2.71 -19.64 11.27
N SER A 185 -3.16 -18.43 10.95
CA SER A 185 -4.55 -18.00 11.11
C SER A 185 -5.30 -18.04 9.78
N GLU A 186 -6.64 -18.03 9.83
CA GLU A 186 -7.48 -17.90 8.63
C GLU A 186 -7.22 -16.62 7.81
N ARG A 187 -6.58 -15.62 8.42
CA ARG A 187 -6.16 -14.41 7.73
C ARG A 187 -4.88 -14.63 6.93
N ASP A 188 -3.95 -15.40 7.48
CA ASP A 188 -2.67 -15.70 6.82
C ASP A 188 -2.89 -16.59 5.57
N LYS A 189 -3.98 -17.35 5.51
CA LYS A 189 -4.39 -18.13 4.33
C LYS A 189 -4.86 -17.27 3.14
N ARG A 190 -5.14 -15.98 3.34
CA ARG A 190 -5.68 -15.10 2.29
C ARG A 190 -4.56 -14.34 1.60
N VAL A 191 -3.97 -14.97 0.59
CA VAL A 191 -2.87 -14.37 -0.19
C VAL A 191 -3.36 -13.15 -0.96
N PHE A 192 -2.64 -12.03 -0.86
CA PHE A 192 -2.89 -10.85 -1.67
C PHE A 192 -2.24 -10.96 -3.05
N LYS A 193 -3.01 -10.68 -4.09
CA LYS A 193 -2.51 -10.69 -5.48
C LYS A 193 -1.68 -9.42 -5.75
N ASN A 194 -0.50 -9.61 -6.34
CA ASN A 194 0.27 -8.52 -6.93
C ASN A 194 -0.38 -8.06 -8.25
N MET A 195 -0.88 -6.84 -8.26
CA MET A 195 -1.61 -6.22 -9.37
C MET A 195 -0.73 -5.25 -10.18
N ILE A 196 0.44 -4.88 -9.65
CA ILE A 196 1.38 -3.93 -10.28
C ILE A 196 2.81 -4.51 -10.23
N PRO A 197 3.12 -5.55 -11.02
CA PRO A 197 4.43 -6.19 -11.02
C PRO A 197 5.60 -5.23 -11.30
N ALA A 198 5.38 -4.20 -12.12
CA ALA A 198 6.38 -3.18 -12.41
C ALA A 198 6.85 -2.44 -11.15
N VAL A 199 5.93 -2.08 -10.24
CA VAL A 199 6.28 -1.42 -8.97
C VAL A 199 7.06 -2.37 -8.06
N VAL A 200 6.62 -3.63 -7.97
CA VAL A 200 7.32 -4.65 -7.17
C VAL A 200 8.72 -4.92 -7.70
N SER A 201 8.92 -4.92 -9.02
CA SER A 201 10.26 -5.06 -9.61
C SER A 201 11.20 -3.92 -9.20
N ILE A 202 10.71 -2.68 -9.17
CA ILE A 202 11.50 -1.52 -8.74
C ILE A 202 11.77 -1.60 -7.23
N PHE A 203 10.76 -1.98 -6.43
CA PHE A 203 10.92 -2.27 -5.01
C PHE A 203 12.04 -3.28 -4.76
N GLN A 204 12.04 -4.43 -5.44
CA GLN A 204 13.06 -5.47 -5.22
C GLN A 204 14.46 -4.97 -5.52
N LYS A 205 14.62 -4.18 -6.59
CA LYS A 205 15.91 -3.58 -6.95
C LYS A 205 16.41 -2.64 -5.84
N ASP A 206 15.57 -1.72 -5.40
CA ASP A 206 15.94 -0.74 -4.37
C ASP A 206 16.13 -1.39 -3.00
N PHE A 207 15.29 -2.37 -2.67
CA PHE A 207 15.39 -3.15 -1.44
C PHE A 207 16.71 -3.90 -1.39
N ASN A 208 17.10 -4.58 -2.48
CA ASN A 208 18.38 -5.28 -2.54
C ASN A 208 19.58 -4.33 -2.39
N PHE A 209 19.54 -3.16 -3.02
CA PHE A 209 20.57 -2.12 -2.83
C PHE A 209 20.67 -1.65 -1.37
N LEU A 210 19.52 -1.52 -0.69
CA LEU A 210 19.47 -1.12 0.72
C LEU A 210 19.96 -2.23 1.67
N LEU A 211 19.70 -3.51 1.34
CA LEU A 211 20.22 -4.64 2.12
C LEU A 211 21.76 -4.67 2.19
N ASP A 212 22.42 -4.14 1.15
CA ASP A 212 23.88 -3.97 1.10
C ASP A 212 24.39 -2.78 1.94
N ASN A 213 23.50 -1.87 2.36
CA ASN A 213 23.81 -0.68 3.16
C ASN A 213 22.97 -0.68 4.46
N LYS A 214 23.21 -1.67 5.33
CA LYS A 214 22.36 -1.98 6.50
C LYS A 214 22.04 -0.78 7.39
N GLU A 215 23.04 0.02 7.75
CA GLU A 215 22.85 1.17 8.65
C GLU A 215 21.94 2.24 8.02
N TYR A 216 22.20 2.58 6.76
CA TYR A 216 21.37 3.52 6.01
C TYR A 216 19.94 2.99 5.83
N PHE A 217 19.80 1.68 5.58
CA PHE A 217 18.49 1.08 5.45
C PHE A 217 17.72 1.09 6.78
N LEU A 218 18.38 0.77 7.88
CA LEU A 218 17.80 0.79 9.21
C LEU A 218 17.25 2.19 9.57
N GLN A 219 17.99 3.25 9.23
CA GLN A 219 17.57 4.63 9.45
C GLN A 219 16.34 5.03 8.61
N ASN A 220 16.19 4.46 7.40
CA ASN A 220 15.13 4.80 6.45
C ASN A 220 14.06 3.71 6.33
N PHE A 221 14.02 2.75 7.27
CA PHE A 221 13.27 1.51 7.11
C PHE A 221 11.78 1.77 6.91
N GLU A 222 11.14 2.48 7.83
CA GLU A 222 9.71 2.81 7.69
C GLU A 222 9.43 3.70 6.48
N GLN A 223 10.32 4.65 6.18
CA GLN A 223 10.13 5.58 5.08
C GLN A 223 10.14 4.88 3.72
N PHE A 224 11.04 3.89 3.55
CA PHE A 224 11.10 3.04 2.36
C PHE A 224 9.76 2.32 2.12
N PHE A 225 9.26 1.59 3.12
CA PHE A 225 8.03 0.83 2.97
C PHE A 225 6.79 1.72 2.85
N LYS A 226 6.74 2.85 3.57
CA LYS A 226 5.65 3.83 3.40
C LYS A 226 5.59 4.34 1.96
N TYR A 227 6.74 4.68 1.39
CA TYR A 227 6.81 5.18 0.03
C TYR A 227 6.37 4.14 -0.99
N TYR A 228 6.85 2.90 -0.88
CA TYR A 228 6.44 1.84 -1.82
C TYR A 228 4.99 1.38 -1.64
N TYR A 229 4.47 1.42 -0.42
CA TYR A 229 3.04 1.22 -0.16
C TYR A 229 2.20 2.32 -0.82
N PHE A 230 2.60 3.59 -0.68
CA PHE A 230 1.97 4.70 -1.39
C PHE A 230 2.05 4.52 -2.91
N PHE A 231 3.24 4.25 -3.43
CA PHE A 231 3.51 4.16 -4.86
C PHE A 231 2.65 3.05 -5.49
N TYR A 232 2.66 1.84 -4.90
CA TYR A 232 1.86 0.72 -5.37
C TYR A 232 0.37 1.05 -5.41
N PHE A 233 -0.20 1.54 -4.31
CA PHE A 233 -1.65 1.78 -4.28
C PHE A 233 -2.08 2.97 -5.13
N SER A 234 -1.20 3.95 -5.32
CA SER A 234 -1.43 5.05 -6.26
C SER A 234 -1.50 4.54 -7.70
N GLN A 235 -0.60 3.65 -8.09
CA GLN A 235 -0.62 3.02 -9.41
C GLN A 235 -1.81 2.05 -9.56
N LEU A 236 -2.11 1.25 -8.55
CA LEU A 236 -3.24 0.31 -8.58
C LEU A 236 -4.57 1.02 -8.84
N VAL A 237 -4.79 2.16 -8.18
CA VAL A 237 -5.99 2.96 -8.36
C VAL A 237 -6.10 3.50 -9.79
N LEU A 238 -4.98 3.95 -10.37
CA LEU A 238 -4.95 4.41 -11.76
C LEU A 238 -5.21 3.23 -12.72
N LYS A 239 -4.57 2.08 -12.51
CA LYS A 239 -4.77 0.86 -13.30
C LYS A 239 -6.23 0.43 -13.31
N LEU A 240 -6.86 0.35 -12.14
CA LEU A 240 -8.26 -0.06 -12.02
C LEU A 240 -9.21 0.90 -12.75
N HIS A 241 -8.85 2.18 -12.87
CA HIS A 241 -9.65 3.18 -13.59
C HIS A 241 -9.67 2.99 -15.11
N GLU A 242 -8.78 2.17 -15.65
CA GLU A 242 -8.71 1.87 -17.08
C GLU A 242 -9.59 0.68 -17.48
N PHE A 243 -10.14 -0.06 -16.51
CA PHE A 243 -11.07 -1.18 -16.75
C PHE A 243 -10.53 -2.24 -17.74
N GLY A 244 -9.21 -2.46 -17.77
CA GLY A 244 -8.56 -3.43 -18.64
C GLY A 244 -8.40 -3.00 -20.10
N ARG A 245 -8.57 -1.69 -20.42
CA ARG A 245 -8.49 -1.14 -21.80
C ARG A 245 -7.06 -1.02 -22.33
N GLU A 246 -6.05 -0.91 -21.47
CA GLU A 246 -4.69 -0.61 -21.87
C GLU A 246 -3.66 -1.47 -21.16
N THR A 247 -2.54 -1.73 -21.83
CA THR A 247 -1.35 -2.28 -21.15
C THR A 247 -0.85 -1.23 -20.15
N TYR A 248 -1.10 -1.49 -18.87
CA TYR A 248 -0.80 -0.51 -17.83
C TYR A 248 0.70 -0.29 -17.67
N THR A 249 1.12 0.97 -17.78
CA THR A 249 2.47 1.42 -17.46
C THR A 249 2.42 2.37 -16.27
N ILE A 250 3.54 2.54 -15.58
CA ILE A 250 3.63 3.47 -14.45
C ILE A 250 3.30 4.88 -14.93
N LYS A 251 2.30 5.50 -14.30
CA LYS A 251 1.87 6.88 -14.51
C LYS A 251 2.44 7.74 -13.37
N PRO A 252 3.47 8.56 -13.62
CA PRO A 252 4.05 9.43 -12.60
C PRO A 252 3.02 10.41 -12.05
N ILE A 253 3.09 10.65 -10.74
CA ILE A 253 2.21 11.57 -10.01
C ILE A 253 2.99 12.83 -9.68
N TYR A 254 2.35 13.97 -9.87
CA TYR A 254 2.95 15.25 -9.59
C TYR A 254 3.04 15.51 -8.08
N PHE A 255 4.25 15.83 -7.64
CA PHE A 255 4.57 16.26 -6.30
C PHE A 255 5.10 17.68 -6.30
N SER A 256 4.82 18.35 -5.19
CA SER A 256 5.50 19.58 -4.81
C SER A 256 6.51 19.35 -3.69
N LEU A 257 7.33 20.36 -3.42
CA LEU A 257 8.27 20.35 -2.31
C LEU A 257 7.69 21.02 -1.07
N GLU A 258 8.09 20.57 0.11
CA GLU A 258 7.55 21.11 1.36
C GLU A 258 7.88 22.59 1.59
N TRP A 259 9.02 23.02 1.04
CA TRP A 259 9.59 24.36 1.16
C TRP A 259 9.29 25.27 -0.03
N GLU A 260 8.53 24.82 -1.03
CA GLU A 260 8.15 25.67 -2.17
C GLU A 260 6.75 26.30 -2.01
N ASN A 261 6.59 27.48 -2.60
CA ASN A 261 5.30 28.17 -2.69
C ASN A 261 4.55 27.75 -3.95
N LEU A 262 3.30 27.33 -3.79
CA LEU A 262 2.43 26.93 -4.89
C LEU A 262 1.30 27.93 -5.08
N SER A 263 1.16 28.40 -6.32
CA SER A 263 -0.01 29.14 -6.78
C SER A 263 -1.10 28.19 -7.30
N GLU A 264 -2.32 28.71 -7.40
CA GLU A 264 -3.45 27.99 -8.02
C GLU A 264 -3.17 27.60 -9.47
N SER A 265 -2.58 28.52 -10.24
CA SER A 265 -2.19 28.28 -11.64
C SER A 265 -1.20 27.13 -11.79
N ARG A 266 -0.20 27.02 -10.89
CA ARG A 266 0.77 25.91 -10.90
C ARG A 266 0.11 24.58 -10.53
N MET A 267 -0.73 24.57 -9.50
CA MET A 267 -1.47 23.36 -9.08
C MET A 267 -2.36 22.81 -10.20
N GLY A 268 -2.91 23.67 -11.06
CA GLY A 268 -3.69 23.25 -12.24
C GLY A 268 -2.92 22.36 -13.23
N LEU A 269 -1.58 22.43 -13.23
CA LEU A 269 -0.68 21.64 -14.07
C LEU A 269 -0.36 20.26 -13.47
N HIS A 270 -0.62 20.05 -12.19
CA HIS A 270 -0.24 18.83 -11.46
C HIS A 270 -1.28 17.73 -11.68
N LYS A 271 -1.18 17.03 -12.83
CA LYS A 271 -2.12 15.98 -13.22
C LYS A 271 -1.38 14.73 -13.74
N PRO A 272 -1.58 13.54 -13.13
CA PRO A 272 -2.36 13.31 -11.92
C PRO A 272 -1.66 13.88 -10.67
N GLY A 273 -2.43 14.51 -9.79
CA GLY A 273 -2.01 14.99 -8.47
C GLY A 273 -3.05 14.60 -7.41
N TRP A 274 -2.94 15.12 -6.18
CA TRP A 274 -3.82 14.74 -5.06
C TRP A 274 -5.32 14.81 -5.41
N GLN A 275 -5.75 15.90 -6.06
CA GLN A 275 -7.16 16.13 -6.37
C GLN A 275 -7.74 15.07 -7.31
N GLU A 276 -6.96 14.59 -8.28
CA GLU A 276 -7.43 13.56 -9.21
C GLU A 276 -7.38 12.19 -8.54
N LEU A 277 -6.27 11.87 -7.87
CA LEU A 277 -6.07 10.56 -7.27
C LEU A 277 -7.05 10.28 -6.12
N SER A 278 -7.38 11.30 -5.32
CA SER A 278 -8.36 11.17 -4.23
C SER A 278 -9.77 10.83 -4.70
N LYS A 279 -10.20 11.31 -5.89
CA LYS A 279 -11.49 10.90 -6.49
C LYS A 279 -11.49 9.42 -6.87
N GLN A 280 -10.34 8.89 -7.26
CA GLN A 280 -10.19 7.49 -7.62
C GLN A 280 -10.08 6.61 -6.37
N TYR A 281 -9.52 7.12 -5.27
CA TYR A 281 -9.54 6.44 -3.96
C TYR A 281 -10.94 6.13 -3.47
N ASP A 282 -11.90 7.04 -3.68
CA ASP A 282 -13.29 6.82 -3.28
C ASP A 282 -13.92 5.61 -3.98
N ARG A 283 -13.39 5.19 -5.14
CA ARG A 283 -13.94 4.15 -6.00
C ARG A 283 -13.38 2.75 -5.77
N VAL A 284 -12.34 2.61 -4.94
CA VAL A 284 -11.60 1.33 -4.81
C VAL A 284 -12.46 0.19 -4.28
N PHE A 285 -13.44 0.46 -3.42
CA PHE A 285 -14.35 -0.59 -2.94
C PHE A 285 -15.29 -1.10 -4.04
N ALA A 286 -15.71 -0.23 -4.96
CA ALA A 286 -16.50 -0.65 -6.13
C ALA A 286 -15.67 -1.56 -7.02
N HIS A 287 -14.41 -1.23 -7.29
CA HIS A 287 -13.50 -2.10 -8.03
C HIS A 287 -13.26 -3.44 -7.33
N ALA A 288 -12.98 -3.43 -6.02
CA ALA A 288 -12.78 -4.66 -5.24
C ALA A 288 -14.00 -5.60 -5.33
N ASN A 289 -15.22 -5.06 -5.23
CA ASN A 289 -16.44 -5.87 -5.37
C ASN A 289 -16.73 -6.27 -6.82
N THR A 290 -16.38 -5.45 -7.80
CA THR A 290 -16.52 -5.81 -9.22
C THR A 290 -15.65 -7.00 -9.55
N LEU A 291 -14.37 -6.96 -9.14
CA LEU A 291 -13.44 -8.08 -9.32
C LEU A 291 -13.88 -9.30 -8.54
N GLU A 292 -14.35 -9.14 -7.30
CA GLU A 292 -14.89 -10.26 -6.53
C GLU A 292 -16.06 -10.93 -7.26
N LEU A 293 -17.04 -10.14 -7.74
CA LEU A 293 -18.26 -10.66 -8.35
C LEU A 293 -18.03 -11.26 -9.74
N ILE A 294 -17.26 -10.59 -10.60
CA ILE A 294 -17.00 -11.09 -11.96
C ILE A 294 -16.22 -12.42 -11.93
N ASN A 295 -15.39 -12.66 -10.91
CA ASN A 295 -14.64 -13.91 -10.75
C ASN A 295 -15.48 -15.10 -10.24
N TYR A 296 -16.80 -14.93 -10.04
CA TYR A 296 -17.70 -16.07 -9.97
C TYR A 296 -18.07 -16.62 -11.35
N ILE A 297 -17.80 -15.88 -12.44
CA ILE A 297 -17.77 -16.44 -13.79
C ILE A 297 -16.47 -17.22 -13.93
N ARG A 298 -16.58 -18.49 -14.30
CA ARG A 298 -15.47 -19.44 -14.47
C ARG A 298 -15.24 -19.72 -15.93
N VAL A 299 -13.98 -19.95 -16.27
CA VAL A 299 -13.56 -20.45 -17.59
C VAL A 299 -12.76 -21.71 -17.32
N ASP A 300 -13.27 -22.86 -17.78
CA ASP A 300 -12.68 -24.18 -17.51
C ASP A 300 -12.43 -24.40 -16.00
N ASP A 301 -13.44 -24.04 -15.18
CA ASP A 301 -13.44 -24.10 -13.71
C ASP A 301 -12.40 -23.17 -13.00
N GLU A 302 -11.66 -22.34 -13.74
CA GLU A 302 -10.72 -21.36 -13.20
C GLU A 302 -11.34 -19.97 -12.97
N ILE A 303 -10.81 -19.19 -12.01
CA ILE A 303 -11.11 -17.75 -11.92
C ILE A 303 -10.58 -17.01 -13.15
N LEU A 304 -11.16 -15.86 -13.47
CA LEU A 304 -10.72 -15.02 -14.59
C LEU A 304 -9.45 -14.21 -14.26
N GLY A 305 -9.35 -13.67 -13.05
CA GLY A 305 -8.26 -12.80 -12.61
C GLY A 305 -8.66 -11.32 -12.48
N ASP A 306 -7.71 -10.43 -12.75
CA ASP A 306 -7.90 -8.98 -12.80
C ASP A 306 -8.47 -8.50 -14.14
N TYR A 307 -8.71 -7.19 -14.28
CA TYR A 307 -9.30 -6.66 -15.50
C TYR A 307 -8.45 -6.89 -16.76
N ASP A 308 -7.12 -6.90 -16.65
CA ASP A 308 -6.25 -7.12 -17.81
C ASP A 308 -6.33 -8.58 -18.24
N GLU A 309 -6.31 -9.52 -17.28
CA GLU A 309 -6.48 -10.95 -17.53
C GLU A 309 -7.87 -11.26 -18.09
N ILE A 310 -8.92 -10.60 -17.58
CA ILE A 310 -10.28 -10.72 -18.12
C ILE A 310 -10.33 -10.24 -19.57
N SER A 311 -9.81 -9.04 -19.86
CA SER A 311 -9.76 -8.49 -21.22
C SER A 311 -8.97 -9.40 -22.16
N PHE A 312 -7.80 -9.88 -21.73
CA PHE A 312 -6.96 -10.79 -22.50
C PHE A 312 -7.69 -12.10 -22.84
N ARG A 313 -8.32 -12.74 -21.84
CA ARG A 313 -9.08 -13.99 -22.03
C ARG A 313 -10.28 -13.77 -22.96
N TYR A 314 -11.06 -12.70 -22.75
CA TYR A 314 -12.23 -12.39 -23.55
C TYR A 314 -11.90 -12.13 -25.02
N ASN A 315 -10.80 -11.42 -25.29
CA ASN A 315 -10.35 -11.14 -26.65
C ASN A 315 -9.86 -12.41 -27.37
N ALA A 316 -9.51 -13.46 -26.62
CA ALA A 316 -9.14 -14.77 -27.13
C ALA A 316 -10.29 -15.79 -27.14
N PHE A 317 -11.54 -15.34 -26.96
CA PHE A 317 -12.73 -16.18 -27.10
C PHE A 317 -13.26 -16.17 -28.53
N GLU A 318 -13.78 -17.34 -28.94
CA GLU A 318 -14.64 -17.45 -30.12
C GLU A 318 -16.00 -16.76 -29.87
N ASP A 319 -16.78 -16.51 -30.92
CA ASP A 319 -18.02 -15.72 -30.79
C ASP A 319 -19.06 -16.40 -29.87
N GLU A 320 -19.19 -17.74 -29.92
CA GLU A 320 -20.07 -18.48 -29.00
C GLU A 320 -19.61 -18.38 -27.54
N GLU A 321 -18.29 -18.32 -27.30
CA GLU A 321 -17.70 -18.17 -25.97
C GLU A 321 -17.91 -16.74 -25.43
N LYS A 322 -17.80 -15.72 -26.30
CA LYS A 322 -18.15 -14.33 -25.95
C LYS A 322 -19.62 -14.21 -25.58
N ASP A 323 -20.51 -14.84 -26.34
CA ASP A 323 -21.94 -14.86 -26.05
C ASP A 323 -22.24 -15.58 -24.73
N ALA A 324 -21.59 -16.72 -24.46
CA ALA A 324 -21.70 -17.40 -23.16
C ALA A 324 -21.23 -16.52 -22.00
N PHE A 325 -20.12 -15.80 -22.16
CA PHE A 325 -19.61 -14.86 -21.16
C PHE A 325 -20.59 -13.69 -20.91
N LYS A 326 -21.13 -13.08 -21.98
CA LYS A 326 -22.13 -12.00 -21.89
C LYS A 326 -23.40 -12.46 -21.19
N ASN A 327 -23.86 -13.68 -21.45
CA ASN A 327 -25.00 -14.27 -20.78
C ASN A 327 -24.73 -14.47 -19.28
N CYS A 328 -23.56 -14.99 -18.91
CA CYS A 328 -23.16 -15.13 -17.50
C CYS A 328 -23.09 -13.78 -16.78
N LEU A 329 -22.58 -12.74 -17.44
CA LEU A 329 -22.50 -11.39 -16.86
C LEU A 329 -23.89 -10.74 -16.71
N THR A 330 -24.77 -10.95 -17.68
CA THR A 330 -26.18 -10.53 -17.58
C THR A 330 -26.87 -11.21 -16.41
N GLU A 331 -26.73 -12.53 -16.28
CA GLU A 331 -27.26 -13.30 -15.15
C GLU A 331 -26.74 -12.79 -13.80
N LEU A 332 -25.43 -12.50 -13.72
CA LEU A 332 -24.81 -11.91 -12.52
C LEU A 332 -25.41 -10.53 -12.18
N LEU A 333 -25.60 -9.67 -13.18
CA LEU A 333 -26.19 -8.34 -13.00
C LEU A 333 -27.65 -8.42 -12.55
N ASP A 334 -28.44 -9.32 -13.12
CA ASP A 334 -29.83 -9.52 -12.76
C ASP A 334 -29.94 -10.05 -11.34
N PHE A 335 -29.14 -11.07 -10.99
CA PHE A 335 -29.01 -11.55 -9.62
C PHE A 335 -28.67 -10.41 -8.65
N TYR A 336 -27.68 -9.58 -8.98
CA TYR A 336 -27.28 -8.45 -8.13
C TYR A 336 -28.43 -7.44 -7.94
N LYS A 337 -29.11 -7.04 -9.02
CA LYS A 337 -30.21 -6.06 -8.98
C LYS A 337 -31.42 -6.57 -8.19
N VAL A 338 -31.74 -7.86 -8.30
CA VAL A 338 -32.84 -8.52 -7.57
C VAL A 338 -32.53 -8.63 -6.07
N GLU A 339 -31.31 -9.03 -5.73
CA GLU A 339 -30.93 -9.29 -4.33
C GLU A 339 -30.58 -8.01 -3.57
N VAL A 340 -30.11 -6.96 -4.25
CA VAL A 340 -29.82 -5.69 -3.59
C VAL A 340 -31.08 -4.84 -3.43
N LYS A 341 -31.70 -4.97 -2.25
CA LYS A 341 -32.90 -4.24 -1.83
C LYS A 341 -32.62 -2.97 -1.01
N THR A 342 -31.40 -2.44 -1.11
CA THR A 342 -30.91 -1.39 -0.18
C THR A 342 -30.73 0.00 -0.81
N LEU A 343 -31.21 0.19 -2.04
CA LEU A 343 -31.33 1.52 -2.65
C LEU A 343 -32.33 2.38 -1.86
N ILE A 344 -32.06 3.69 -1.80
CA ILE A 344 -32.89 4.66 -1.10
C ILE A 344 -33.62 5.51 -2.15
N PRO A 345 -34.96 5.49 -2.20
CA PRO A 345 -35.73 6.32 -3.13
C PRO A 345 -35.33 7.81 -3.06
N PRO A 346 -35.30 8.54 -4.20
CA PRO A 346 -35.84 8.16 -5.51
C PRO A 346 -34.96 7.21 -6.34
N ALA A 347 -33.76 6.86 -5.86
CA ALA A 347 -32.82 6.01 -6.59
C ALA A 347 -33.41 4.63 -6.91
N ASN A 348 -33.23 4.20 -8.15
CA ASN A 348 -33.72 2.93 -8.66
C ASN A 348 -32.87 2.43 -9.84
N TRP A 349 -33.05 1.17 -10.24
CA TRP A 349 -32.24 0.57 -11.30
C TRP A 349 -32.51 1.14 -12.70
N GLY A 350 -33.70 1.69 -12.95
CA GLY A 350 -34.00 2.38 -14.21
C GLY A 350 -33.20 3.68 -14.34
N GLU A 351 -33.13 4.47 -13.27
CA GLU A 351 -32.25 5.65 -13.22
C GLU A 351 -30.77 5.26 -13.35
N CYS A 352 -30.34 4.21 -12.66
CA CYS A 352 -28.99 3.67 -12.80
C CYS A 352 -28.63 3.34 -14.26
N GLN A 353 -29.56 2.69 -14.98
CA GLN A 353 -29.37 2.31 -16.37
C GLN A 353 -29.24 3.54 -17.28
N ALA A 354 -30.13 4.52 -17.14
CA ALA A 354 -30.07 5.77 -17.93
C ALA A 354 -28.76 6.54 -17.69
N GLN A 355 -28.28 6.63 -16.45
CA GLN A 355 -27.01 7.28 -16.14
C GLN A 355 -25.79 6.50 -16.67
N LEU A 356 -25.86 5.16 -16.64
CA LEU A 356 -24.82 4.30 -17.20
C LEU A 356 -24.69 4.51 -18.71
N GLU A 357 -25.81 4.52 -19.45
CA GLU A 357 -25.84 4.74 -20.89
C GLU A 357 -25.22 6.09 -21.27
N ALA A 358 -25.66 7.17 -20.62
CA ALA A 358 -25.06 8.50 -20.80
C ALA A 358 -23.56 8.52 -20.45
N SER A 359 -23.13 7.76 -19.45
CA SER A 359 -21.73 7.66 -19.09
C SER A 359 -20.90 6.89 -20.11
N LEU A 360 -21.44 5.83 -20.71
CA LEU A 360 -20.77 5.04 -21.76
C LEU A 360 -20.57 5.86 -23.02
N GLU A 361 -21.58 6.64 -23.42
CA GLU A 361 -21.52 7.58 -24.55
C GLU A 361 -20.40 8.62 -24.37
N ASN A 362 -20.29 9.19 -23.16
CA ASN A 362 -19.27 10.19 -22.85
C ASN A 362 -17.84 9.62 -22.80
N ARG A 363 -17.67 8.39 -22.29
CA ARG A 363 -16.34 7.77 -22.14
C ARG A 363 -15.77 7.22 -23.43
N LYS A 364 -16.61 6.88 -24.42
CA LYS A 364 -16.19 6.34 -25.72
C LYS A 364 -15.19 5.18 -25.57
N PHE A 365 -15.62 4.15 -24.83
CA PHE A 365 -14.88 2.89 -24.81
C PHE A 365 -15.00 2.20 -26.17
N ASP A 366 -13.89 1.69 -26.68
CA ASP A 366 -13.86 1.03 -27.99
C ASP A 366 -14.16 -0.47 -27.86
N GLU A 367 -13.60 -1.11 -26.83
CA GLU A 367 -13.71 -2.54 -26.59
C GLU A 367 -15.01 -2.93 -25.89
N GLU A 368 -15.63 -4.03 -26.34
CA GLU A 368 -16.85 -4.58 -25.74
C GLU A 368 -16.63 -5.01 -24.29
N ILE A 369 -15.55 -5.75 -24.00
CA ILE A 369 -15.24 -6.22 -22.64
C ILE A 369 -15.05 -5.08 -21.65
N THR A 370 -14.41 -3.99 -22.08
CA THR A 370 -14.26 -2.78 -21.24
C THR A 370 -15.64 -2.20 -20.88
N LYS A 371 -16.59 -2.14 -21.82
CA LYS A 371 -17.97 -1.67 -21.56
C LYS A 371 -18.71 -2.60 -20.60
N LEU A 372 -18.51 -3.91 -20.72
CA LEU A 372 -19.12 -4.93 -19.85
C LEU A 372 -18.61 -4.80 -18.41
N ILE A 373 -17.28 -4.74 -18.22
CA ILE A 373 -16.66 -4.54 -16.90
C ILE A 373 -17.12 -3.20 -16.29
N TYR A 374 -17.11 -2.13 -17.09
CA TYR A 374 -17.55 -0.80 -16.65
C TYR A 374 -19.02 -0.81 -16.19
N SER A 375 -19.90 -1.48 -16.93
CA SER A 375 -21.32 -1.59 -16.61
C SER A 375 -21.57 -2.28 -15.27
N LEU A 376 -20.85 -3.38 -14.99
CA LEU A 376 -20.89 -4.05 -13.69
C LEU A 376 -20.40 -3.13 -12.57
N TRP A 377 -19.23 -2.53 -12.76
CA TRP A 377 -18.65 -1.60 -11.79
C TRP A 377 -19.57 -0.42 -11.50
N TYR A 378 -20.17 0.17 -12.54
CA TYR A 378 -21.04 1.33 -12.42
C TYR A 378 -22.29 0.97 -11.61
N THR A 379 -22.90 -0.18 -11.89
CA THR A 379 -24.09 -0.67 -11.17
C THR A 379 -23.79 -0.87 -9.69
N ILE A 380 -22.63 -1.46 -9.36
CA ILE A 380 -22.18 -1.65 -7.98
C ILE A 380 -21.92 -0.30 -7.29
N ARG A 381 -21.20 0.61 -7.97
CA ARG A 381 -20.91 1.96 -7.46
C ARG A 381 -22.19 2.75 -7.18
N TYR A 382 -23.14 2.73 -8.12
CA TYR A 382 -24.43 3.41 -7.98
C TYR A 382 -25.15 2.97 -6.70
N GLN A 383 -25.12 1.67 -6.40
CA GLN A 383 -25.67 1.12 -5.18
C GLN A 383 -24.96 1.63 -3.91
N PHE A 384 -23.64 1.76 -3.95
CA PHE A 384 -22.88 2.30 -2.82
C PHE A 384 -23.15 3.78 -2.58
N GLU A 385 -23.34 4.56 -3.63
CA GLU A 385 -23.57 6.01 -3.55
C GLU A 385 -25.02 6.35 -3.16
N ASN A 386 -25.98 5.53 -3.60
CA ASN A 386 -27.42 5.78 -3.46
C ASN A 386 -28.17 4.79 -2.55
N GLY A 387 -27.43 3.97 -1.80
CA GLY A 387 -28.00 2.97 -0.89
C GLY A 387 -27.49 3.06 0.55
N LYS A 388 -27.92 2.12 1.38
CA LYS A 388 -27.49 2.00 2.80
C LYS A 388 -25.99 1.67 2.99
N ARG A 389 -25.24 1.49 1.89
CA ARG A 389 -23.82 1.11 1.88
C ARG A 389 -22.85 2.30 1.76
N LYS A 390 -23.36 3.53 1.76
CA LYS A 390 -22.54 4.76 1.65
C LYS A 390 -21.45 4.90 2.71
N LYS A 391 -21.74 4.54 3.97
CA LYS A 391 -20.74 4.55 5.05
C LYS A 391 -19.65 3.48 4.85
N PRO A 392 -19.96 2.19 4.69
CA PRO A 392 -18.97 1.16 4.32
C PRO A 392 -18.10 1.52 3.12
N TYR A 393 -18.71 2.11 2.08
CA TYR A 393 -18.01 2.57 0.87
C TYR A 393 -16.94 3.62 1.21
N ARG A 394 -17.33 4.67 1.95
CA ARG A 394 -16.41 5.70 2.42
C ARG A 394 -15.35 5.16 3.37
N ASP A 395 -15.73 4.34 4.34
CA ASP A 395 -14.81 3.80 5.36
C ASP A 395 -13.70 2.95 4.73
N TYR A 396 -14.01 2.22 3.67
CA TYR A 396 -13.02 1.47 2.88
C TYR A 396 -12.02 2.39 2.17
N ALA A 397 -12.49 3.43 1.49
CA ALA A 397 -11.65 4.44 0.84
C ALA A 397 -10.78 5.26 1.83
N LEU A 398 -11.21 5.36 3.10
CA LEU A 398 -10.43 6.03 4.13
C LEU A 398 -9.10 5.35 4.45
N TRP A 399 -8.89 4.07 4.10
CA TRP A 399 -7.60 3.40 4.33
C TRP A 399 -6.48 4.04 3.51
N ILE A 400 -6.65 4.10 2.20
CA ILE A 400 -5.66 4.68 1.28
C ILE A 400 -5.59 6.20 1.41
N SER A 401 -6.75 6.89 1.49
CA SER A 401 -6.78 8.35 1.54
C SER A 401 -6.26 8.91 2.85
N THR A 402 -6.49 8.26 3.99
CA THR A 402 -5.87 8.67 5.26
C THR A 402 -4.37 8.40 5.22
N PHE A 403 -3.94 7.20 4.81
CA PHE A 403 -2.52 6.88 4.73
C PHE A 403 -1.73 7.89 3.87
N ALA A 404 -2.27 8.22 2.69
CA ALA A 404 -1.66 9.19 1.80
C ALA A 404 -1.65 10.60 2.42
N LYS A 405 -2.74 11.02 3.10
CA LYS A 405 -2.80 12.32 3.78
C LYS A 405 -1.75 12.49 4.85
N GLU A 406 -1.63 11.49 5.73
CA GLU A 406 -0.75 11.54 6.90
C GLU A 406 0.74 11.50 6.52
N ASN A 407 1.10 10.98 5.34
CA ASN A 407 2.51 10.75 4.97
C ASN A 407 3.00 11.60 3.79
N PHE A 408 2.11 12.03 2.88
CA PHE A 408 2.54 12.61 1.59
C PHE A 408 1.76 13.87 1.22
N THR A 409 0.95 14.44 2.11
CA THR A 409 0.21 15.67 1.81
C THR A 409 0.45 16.81 2.77
N LYS A 410 0.25 18.04 2.29
CA LYS A 410 0.19 19.26 3.09
C LYS A 410 -1.09 20.02 2.77
N SER A 411 -1.65 20.72 3.76
CA SER A 411 -2.79 21.61 3.54
C SER A 411 -2.37 22.79 2.66
N GLY A 412 -3.11 23.04 1.58
CA GLY A 412 -2.94 24.19 0.68
C GLY A 412 -3.95 25.32 0.94
N GLY A 413 -4.62 25.34 2.09
CA GLY A 413 -5.68 26.31 2.39
C GLY A 413 -6.84 26.18 1.40
N ARG A 414 -7.14 27.25 0.66
CA ARG A 414 -8.21 27.28 -0.37
C ARG A 414 -7.97 26.28 -1.52
N LEU A 415 -6.73 25.90 -1.78
CA LEU A 415 -6.36 24.95 -2.84
C LEU A 415 -6.64 23.48 -2.46
N GLY A 416 -6.99 23.24 -1.19
CA GLY A 416 -7.12 21.90 -0.63
C GLY A 416 -5.77 21.21 -0.42
N PRO A 417 -5.77 19.92 -0.06
CA PRO A 417 -4.53 19.17 0.11
C PRO A 417 -3.80 18.96 -1.21
N LYS A 418 -2.48 18.83 -1.13
CA LYS A 418 -1.58 18.60 -2.26
C LYS A 418 -0.52 17.56 -1.91
N PHE A 419 -0.03 16.81 -2.89
CA PHE A 419 1.08 15.91 -2.69
C PHE A 419 2.37 16.69 -2.50
N VAL A 420 3.13 16.35 -1.47
CA VAL A 420 4.34 17.04 -1.06
C VAL A 420 5.41 16.03 -0.68
N LEU A 421 6.65 16.29 -1.09
CA LEU A 421 7.83 15.60 -0.60
C LEU A 421 8.56 16.48 0.42
N THR A 422 8.93 15.84 1.52
CA THR A 422 9.88 16.39 2.48
C THR A 422 11.29 16.36 1.91
N GLN A 423 12.19 17.16 2.48
CA GLN A 423 13.59 17.17 2.04
C GLN A 423 14.22 15.79 2.28
N GLU A 424 13.98 15.20 3.44
CA GLU A 424 14.46 13.87 3.82
C GLU A 424 14.08 12.80 2.79
N LEU A 425 12.78 12.71 2.44
CA LEU A 425 12.31 11.72 1.47
C LEU A 425 12.90 11.97 0.07
N LEU A 426 13.03 13.23 -0.35
CA LEU A 426 13.68 13.56 -1.62
C LEU A 426 15.13 13.07 -1.65
N LEU A 427 15.91 13.31 -0.59
CA LEU A 427 17.30 12.85 -0.51
C LEU A 427 17.38 11.32 -0.47
N PHE A 428 16.49 10.68 0.28
CA PHE A 428 16.39 9.21 0.31
C PHE A 428 16.12 8.63 -1.10
N LEU A 429 15.11 9.15 -1.81
CA LEU A 429 14.81 8.73 -3.18
C LEU A 429 15.96 9.05 -4.15
N THR A 430 16.69 10.14 -3.90
CA THR A 430 17.89 10.50 -4.67
C THR A 430 18.97 9.43 -4.51
N LYS A 431 19.21 8.96 -3.28
CA LYS A 431 20.15 7.88 -3.02
C LYS A 431 19.75 6.59 -3.76
N LEU A 432 18.46 6.24 -3.77
CA LEU A 432 17.94 5.10 -4.55
C LEU A 432 18.10 5.29 -6.06
N CYS A 433 17.90 6.49 -6.57
CA CYS A 433 18.10 6.80 -7.98
C CYS A 433 19.57 6.67 -8.38
N VAL A 434 20.51 7.15 -7.56
CA VAL A 434 21.95 7.00 -7.80
C VAL A 434 22.36 5.52 -7.70
N GLY A 435 21.87 4.81 -6.68
CA GLY A 435 22.18 3.41 -6.42
C GLY A 435 23.67 3.21 -6.12
N GLU A 436 24.26 2.14 -6.68
CA GLU A 436 25.68 1.79 -6.51
C GLU A 436 26.65 2.71 -7.27
N GLN A 437 26.12 3.59 -8.13
CA GLN A 437 26.95 4.49 -8.94
C GLN A 437 27.54 5.60 -8.06
N GLN A 438 28.71 6.13 -8.44
CA GLN A 438 29.28 7.31 -7.77
C GLN A 438 28.49 8.59 -8.06
N LYS A 439 27.88 8.68 -9.24
CA LYS A 439 27.05 9.79 -9.67
C LYS A 439 26.13 9.42 -10.82
N ILE A 440 25.08 10.21 -11.00
CA ILE A 440 24.13 10.11 -12.11
C ILE A 440 23.98 11.46 -12.82
N ARG A 441 23.70 11.46 -14.13
CA ARG A 441 23.37 12.70 -14.85
C ARG A 441 22.02 13.24 -14.37
N LEU A 442 21.88 14.56 -14.29
CA LEU A 442 20.63 15.20 -13.87
C LEU A 442 19.42 14.78 -14.74
N LYS A 443 19.63 14.60 -16.05
CA LYS A 443 18.58 14.12 -16.97
C LYS A 443 18.09 12.71 -16.59
N ASP A 444 19.02 11.80 -16.34
CA ASP A 444 18.71 10.40 -16.00
C ASP A 444 18.07 10.30 -14.60
N TYR A 445 18.43 11.21 -13.68
CA TYR A 445 17.79 11.32 -12.37
C TYR A 445 16.29 11.60 -12.48
N TRP A 446 15.87 12.51 -13.35
CA TRP A 446 14.45 12.77 -13.57
C TRP A 446 13.71 11.55 -14.12
N THR A 447 14.32 10.81 -15.05
CA THR A 447 13.75 9.56 -15.57
C THR A 447 13.62 8.51 -14.46
N LYS A 448 14.65 8.33 -13.62
CA LYS A 448 14.60 7.38 -12.49
C LYS A 448 13.58 7.74 -11.41
N LEU A 449 13.28 9.03 -11.22
CA LEU A 449 12.17 9.46 -10.37
C LEU A 449 10.81 9.12 -11.00
N GLN A 450 10.66 9.33 -12.32
CA GLN A 450 9.44 8.97 -13.03
C GLN A 450 9.19 7.47 -13.05
N GLU A 451 10.23 6.65 -13.19
CA GLU A 451 10.14 5.19 -13.01
C GLU A 451 9.59 4.83 -11.63
N ARG A 452 9.93 5.60 -10.60
CA ARG A 452 9.37 5.47 -9.24
C ARG A 452 8.03 6.21 -9.07
N GLY A 453 7.41 6.67 -10.15
CA GLY A 453 6.10 7.29 -10.12
C GLY A 453 6.08 8.73 -9.61
N LEU A 454 7.21 9.43 -9.62
CA LEU A 454 7.32 10.83 -9.19
C LEU A 454 7.51 11.75 -10.40
N ALA A 455 6.69 12.78 -10.50
CA ALA A 455 6.84 13.87 -11.45
C ALA A 455 6.87 15.23 -10.75
N PHE A 456 7.53 16.17 -11.41
CA PHE A 456 7.74 17.54 -10.92
C PHE A 456 7.55 18.50 -12.08
N ASP A 457 6.93 19.65 -11.82
CA ASP A 457 6.94 20.76 -12.77
C ASP A 457 8.33 21.42 -12.82
N GLU A 458 8.56 22.28 -13.82
CA GLU A 458 9.88 22.92 -14.02
C GLU A 458 10.31 23.76 -12.81
N THR A 459 9.38 24.44 -12.15
CA THR A 459 9.70 25.21 -10.94
C THR A 459 10.15 24.31 -9.79
N SER A 460 9.48 23.18 -9.57
CA SER A 460 9.86 22.20 -8.55
C SER A 460 11.22 21.59 -8.87
N LYS A 461 11.50 21.28 -10.14
CA LYS A 461 12.83 20.81 -10.57
C LYS A 461 13.92 21.84 -10.26
N LEU A 462 13.67 23.13 -10.50
CA LEU A 462 14.61 24.19 -10.16
C LEU A 462 14.86 24.28 -8.65
N GLU A 463 13.82 24.14 -7.82
CA GLU A 463 13.97 24.13 -6.36
C GLU A 463 14.75 22.91 -5.85
N ILE A 464 14.58 21.74 -6.48
CA ILE A 464 15.40 20.54 -6.21
C ILE A 464 16.87 20.80 -6.55
N VAL A 465 17.14 21.39 -7.73
CA VAL A 465 18.51 21.72 -8.15
C VAL A 465 19.15 22.71 -7.18
N LYS A 466 18.44 23.77 -6.77
CA LYS A 466 18.92 24.74 -5.75
C LYS A 466 19.24 24.08 -4.41
N LEU A 467 18.41 23.14 -3.97
CA LEU A 467 18.70 22.36 -2.78
C LEU A 467 20.00 21.59 -2.97
N PHE A 468 20.15 20.83 -4.05
CA PHE A 468 21.34 20.02 -4.32
C PHE A 468 22.62 20.84 -4.45
N GLU A 469 22.55 22.05 -5.03
CA GLU A 469 23.68 22.99 -5.03
C GLU A 469 24.05 23.43 -3.60
N ARG A 470 23.05 23.79 -2.79
CA ARG A 470 23.24 24.23 -1.39
C ARG A 470 23.93 23.18 -0.54
N ILE A 471 23.58 21.91 -0.71
CA ILE A 471 24.19 20.78 0.02
C ILE A 471 25.35 20.12 -0.75
N ASN A 472 25.87 20.78 -1.80
CA ASN A 472 27.02 20.32 -2.58
C ASN A 472 26.89 18.89 -3.17
N LEU A 473 25.68 18.51 -3.58
CA LEU A 473 25.42 17.25 -4.30
C LEU A 473 25.62 17.37 -5.81
N ILE A 474 25.58 18.58 -6.37
CA ILE A 474 25.80 18.80 -7.80
C ILE A 474 27.30 18.96 -8.12
N GLU A 475 27.74 18.28 -9.18
CA GLU A 475 29.04 18.45 -9.83
C GLU A 475 28.80 19.00 -11.24
N LYS A 476 29.36 20.19 -11.54
CA LYS A 476 29.30 20.82 -12.87
C LYS A 476 30.57 20.46 -13.64
N LYS A 477 30.43 19.83 -14.82
CA LYS A 477 31.56 19.45 -15.69
C LYS A 477 31.74 20.32 -16.94
N SER A 478 30.90 21.32 -17.14
CA SER A 478 30.97 22.26 -18.26
C SER A 478 30.69 23.67 -17.77
N ASP A 479 31.47 24.64 -18.24
CA ASP A 479 31.21 26.08 -18.04
C ASP A 479 29.90 26.53 -18.69
N SER A 480 29.35 25.76 -19.64
CA SER A 480 28.03 26.00 -20.26
C SER A 480 26.85 25.59 -19.38
N GLY A 481 27.07 24.84 -18.30
CA GLY A 481 26.01 24.34 -17.41
C GLY A 481 25.25 23.10 -17.91
N ASP A 482 25.52 22.61 -19.13
CA ASP A 482 24.76 21.50 -19.76
C ASP A 482 25.06 20.11 -19.15
N ALA A 483 26.21 19.95 -18.50
CA ALA A 483 26.66 18.68 -17.94
C ALA A 483 26.66 18.74 -16.40
N GLN A 484 25.48 18.52 -15.80
CA GLN A 484 25.30 18.43 -14.35
C GLN A 484 25.14 16.97 -13.90
N TYR A 485 25.84 16.63 -12.81
CA TYR A 485 25.79 15.31 -12.19
C TYR A 485 25.41 15.42 -10.72
N ILE A 486 24.65 14.45 -10.21
CA ILE A 486 24.31 14.31 -8.80
C ILE A 486 25.21 13.23 -8.19
N LYS A 487 25.95 13.57 -7.14
CA LYS A 487 26.88 12.69 -6.41
C LYS A 487 26.13 11.73 -5.49
N SER A 488 26.71 10.56 -5.24
CA SER A 488 26.21 9.55 -4.29
C SER A 488 26.48 9.88 -2.82
N SER A 489 27.34 10.87 -2.54
CA SER A 489 27.74 11.30 -1.19
C SER A 489 26.59 12.05 -0.49
N LEU A 490 25.56 11.28 -0.16
CA LEU A 490 24.39 11.60 0.65
C LEU A 490 24.51 10.89 1.98
#